data_AF-A0A0F9BY75-F1
#
_entry.id   AF-A0A0F9BY75-F1
#
_cell.length_a   1.000
_cell.length_b   1.000
_cell.length_c   1.000
_cell.angle_alpha   90.00
_cell.angle_beta   90.00
_cell.angle_gamma   90.00
#
_symmetry.space_group_name_H-M   'P 1'
#
loop_
_entity.id
_entity.type
_entity.pdbx_description
1 polymer ?
#
loop_
_entity_poly.entity_id
_entity_poly.type
_entity_poly.pdbx_seq_one_letter_code
_entity_poly.pdbx_strand_id
1 'polypeptide(L)'
;KKTGDARPSRGYLGASVIGHECSRYLWFLFRKCCKPEFSGRMYRLFETGDLEEFRFTKELRAIGCEVHDVDGNGNQFEVNALGGHFSGHMDSAIYGLPEAPKTWHVGEYKTHNTKSFVKLKKEGVKVSKPLHYAQMQIYMHLSGMRRALYLARNKDTDYLYSERVKYNKEHAEAYMERARVIITRASVPDRITSRSNDWRCKFCGAWRICWGNEIYEKNGSPAEALPVPSLSCRQCCHATPDTREDIDIARWTCELGRSLCAEDQDRACERMLVLPDLISFAETVSSGGPTGSVPTWIRFRNHSDAKEWIHGKGGFSAKELLITPRDLLCDGMVRKSKELFGAEIQGVAHDILARYPEEDCEIIYKGPASGMQEAWAASQLAHKTPISVADMEEYRAQKYEGGWVVIEWKDGDKVQPLTGTIQETIFEIRKGKE
;
A
#
# COMPACT_ATOMS: atom_id res chain seq x y z
N LYS A 1 0.24 13.16 16.19
CA LYS A 1 -0.22 12.04 15.34
C LYS A 1 -0.25 10.78 16.18
N LYS A 2 -1.38 10.08 16.24
CA LYS A 2 -1.51 8.79 16.93
C LYS A 2 -0.83 7.71 16.08
N THR A 3 -0.38 6.62 16.72
CA THR A 3 0.07 5.42 16.01
C THR A 3 -1.05 4.96 15.06
N GLY A 4 -0.74 4.74 13.79
CA GLY A 4 -1.72 4.38 12.76
C GLY A 4 -2.26 5.57 11.94
N ASP A 5 -2.03 6.81 12.36
CA ASP A 5 -2.25 7.96 11.46
C ASP A 5 -1.31 7.79 10.26
N ALA A 6 -1.76 8.11 9.06
CA ALA A 6 -0.90 8.22 7.88
C ALA A 6 -0.60 9.69 7.59
N ARG A 7 0.60 10.02 7.08
CA ARG A 7 0.79 11.33 6.44
C ARG A 7 -0.17 11.40 5.22
N PRO A 8 -0.73 12.58 4.88
CA PRO A 8 -1.50 12.74 3.66
C PRO A 8 -0.74 12.18 2.46
N SER A 9 -1.44 11.45 1.60
CA SER A 9 -0.85 10.87 0.40
C SER A 9 -0.35 11.99 -0.50
N ARG A 10 0.93 11.95 -0.90
CA ARG A 10 1.50 12.98 -1.78
C ARG A 10 0.85 12.88 -3.17
N GLY A 11 0.57 14.05 -3.76
CA GLY A 11 0.02 14.16 -5.11
C GLY A 11 1.01 13.77 -6.21
N TYR A 12 2.29 13.59 -5.90
CA TYR A 12 3.37 13.44 -6.87
C TYR A 12 4.27 12.24 -6.54
N LEU A 13 5.03 11.78 -7.53
CA LEU A 13 6.18 10.90 -7.33
C LEU A 13 7.33 11.74 -6.73
N GLY A 14 7.82 11.35 -5.55
CA GLY A 14 8.83 12.12 -4.85
C GLY A 14 10.24 11.97 -5.43
N ALA A 15 10.97 13.08 -5.56
CA ALA A 15 12.41 13.06 -5.91
C ALA A 15 13.23 12.24 -4.90
N SER A 16 12.83 12.19 -3.63
CA SER A 16 13.49 11.41 -2.58
C SER A 16 13.39 9.89 -2.75
N VAL A 17 12.45 9.41 -3.57
CA VAL A 17 12.29 7.97 -3.84
C VAL A 17 12.76 7.55 -5.23
N ILE A 18 13.08 8.48 -6.13
CA ILE A 18 13.36 8.14 -7.54
C ILE A 18 14.55 7.17 -7.73
N GLY A 19 15.53 7.25 -6.82
CA GLY A 19 16.69 6.35 -6.79
C GLY A 19 16.39 4.94 -6.26
N HIS A 20 15.14 4.63 -5.90
CA HIS A 20 14.75 3.28 -5.50
C HIS A 20 14.94 2.31 -6.66
N GLU A 21 15.56 1.16 -6.40
CA GLU A 21 15.93 0.17 -7.42
C GLU A 21 14.72 -0.42 -8.15
N CYS A 22 13.60 -0.65 -7.44
CA CYS A 22 12.41 -1.27 -8.00
C CYS A 22 11.47 -0.25 -8.66
N SER A 23 11.43 -0.20 -10.00
CA SER A 23 10.52 0.65 -10.77
C SER A 23 9.05 0.32 -10.50
N ARG A 24 8.74 -0.98 -10.32
CA ARG A 24 7.39 -1.47 -10.02
C ARG A 24 6.86 -0.89 -8.71
N TYR A 25 7.72 -0.80 -7.68
CA TYR A 25 7.34 -0.17 -6.41
C TYR A 25 7.05 1.32 -6.55
N LEU A 26 7.87 2.05 -7.31
CA LEU A 26 7.63 3.47 -7.58
C LEU A 26 6.31 3.71 -8.32
N TRP A 27 5.98 2.84 -9.27
CA TRP A 27 4.69 2.87 -9.97
C TRP A 27 3.51 2.63 -9.01
N PHE A 28 3.61 1.65 -8.11
CA PHE A 28 2.58 1.42 -7.08
C PHE A 28 2.42 2.61 -6.12
N LEU A 29 3.52 3.23 -5.69
CA LEU A 29 3.48 4.43 -4.87
C LEU A 29 2.76 5.58 -5.59
N PHE A 30 3.15 5.86 -6.84
CA PHE A 30 2.56 6.94 -7.64
C PHE A 30 1.05 6.77 -7.84
N ARG A 31 0.61 5.52 -8.04
CA ARG A 31 -0.81 5.15 -8.22
C ARG A 31 -1.58 4.90 -6.92
N LYS A 32 -1.04 5.31 -5.77
CA LYS A 32 -1.68 5.16 -4.44
C LYS A 32 -2.10 3.72 -4.14
N CYS A 33 -1.34 2.74 -4.65
CA CYS A 33 -1.58 1.32 -4.39
C CYS A 33 -1.00 0.89 -3.03
N CYS A 34 -0.14 1.71 -2.42
CA CYS A 34 0.46 1.44 -1.12
C CYS A 34 0.16 2.59 -0.17
N LYS A 35 -0.07 2.25 1.10
CA LYS A 35 -0.20 3.22 2.18
C LYS A 35 0.78 2.81 3.29
N PRO A 36 1.92 3.51 3.43
CA PRO A 36 2.84 3.19 4.50
C PRO A 36 2.20 3.56 5.83
N GLU A 37 2.13 2.59 6.73
CA GLU A 37 1.74 2.80 8.12
C GLU A 37 2.98 3.00 8.98
N PHE A 38 2.96 4.01 9.83
CA PHE A 38 4.09 4.36 10.68
C PHE A 38 3.72 4.18 12.15
N SER A 39 4.60 3.48 12.87
CA SER A 39 4.49 3.40 14.33
C SER A 39 4.78 4.77 14.96
N GLY A 40 4.29 5.00 16.19
CA GLY A 40 4.65 6.21 16.94
C GLY A 40 6.16 6.43 17.05
N ARG A 41 6.95 5.35 17.14
CA ARG A 41 8.42 5.40 17.07
C ARG A 41 8.93 5.97 15.75
N MET A 42 8.37 5.56 14.61
CA MET A 42 8.74 6.11 13.30
C MET A 42 8.41 7.60 13.19
N TYR A 43 7.29 8.04 13.75
CA TYR A 43 6.95 9.46 13.82
C TYR A 43 7.98 10.28 14.59
N ARG A 44 8.43 9.79 15.75
CA ARG A 44 9.53 10.43 16.50
C ARG A 44 10.84 10.47 15.72
N LEU A 45 11.12 9.45 14.90
CA LEU A 45 12.32 9.45 14.05
C LEU A 45 12.24 10.49 12.93
N PHE A 46 11.04 10.77 12.39
CA PHE A 46 10.84 11.87 11.46
C PHE A 46 11.01 13.22 12.14
N GLU A 47 10.39 13.43 13.30
CA GLU A 47 10.56 14.64 14.10
C GLU A 47 12.04 14.89 14.47
N THR A 48 12.79 13.84 14.79
CA THR A 48 14.24 13.95 15.01
C THR A 48 14.97 14.44 13.76
N GLY A 49 14.51 14.08 12.56
CA GLY A 49 15.01 14.63 11.30
C GLY A 49 14.69 16.12 11.17
N ASP A 50 13.41 16.48 11.36
CA ASP A 50 12.93 17.86 11.26
C ASP A 50 13.70 18.80 12.23
N LEU A 51 13.94 18.36 13.48
CA LEU A 51 14.75 19.10 14.47
C LEU A 51 16.22 19.24 14.05
N GLU A 52 16.77 18.24 13.37
CA GLU A 52 18.16 18.28 12.90
C GLU A 52 18.33 19.24 11.72
N GLU A 53 17.36 19.32 10.82
CA GLU A 53 17.37 20.28 9.70
C GLU A 53 17.48 21.72 10.20
N PHE A 54 16.74 22.07 11.27
CA PHE A 54 16.86 23.36 11.95
C PHE A 54 18.26 23.58 12.54
N ARG A 55 18.82 22.57 13.20
CA ARG A 55 20.15 22.64 13.81
C ARG A 55 21.24 22.88 12.77
N PHE A 56 21.26 22.11 11.68
CA PHE A 56 22.23 22.30 10.60
C PHE A 56 22.15 23.68 9.97
N THR A 57 20.94 24.18 9.71
CA THR A 57 20.74 25.52 9.17
C THR A 57 21.30 26.60 10.11
N LYS A 58 21.07 26.46 11.42
CA LYS A 58 21.63 27.38 12.43
C LYS A 58 23.16 27.30 12.47
N GLU A 59 23.73 26.11 12.44
CA GLU A 59 25.19 25.89 12.50
C GLU A 59 25.89 26.43 11.24
N LEU A 60 25.31 26.23 10.05
CA LEU A 60 25.82 26.78 8.80
C LEU A 60 25.80 28.32 8.79
N ARG A 61 24.72 28.93 9.26
CA ARG A 61 24.65 30.40 9.43
C ARG A 61 25.69 30.90 10.43
N ALA A 62 25.93 30.17 11.52
CA ALA A 62 26.92 30.53 12.54
C ALA A 62 28.36 30.52 12.02
N ILE A 63 28.67 29.72 11.00
CA ILE A 63 29.99 29.74 10.33
C ILE A 63 30.06 30.75 9.17
N GLY A 64 29.05 31.61 9.02
CA GLY A 64 29.02 32.69 8.03
C GLY A 64 28.45 32.31 6.67
N CYS A 65 27.82 31.14 6.53
CA CYS A 65 27.11 30.80 5.29
C CYS A 65 25.79 31.56 5.19
N GLU A 66 25.43 31.95 3.98
CA GLU A 66 24.08 32.37 3.64
C GLU A 66 23.23 31.12 3.37
N VAL A 67 22.19 30.91 4.17
CA VAL A 67 21.33 29.71 4.07
C VAL A 67 19.88 30.14 3.96
N HIS A 68 19.23 29.71 2.88
CA HIS A 68 17.80 29.86 2.64
C HIS A 68 17.14 28.49 2.78
N ASP A 69 16.36 28.29 3.83
CA ASP A 69 15.60 27.06 4.13
C ASP A 69 14.10 27.18 3.80
N VAL A 70 13.66 28.38 3.42
CA VAL A 70 12.30 28.68 2.95
C VAL A 70 12.32 29.69 1.79
N ASP A 71 11.27 29.66 0.97
CA ASP A 71 11.00 30.61 -0.10
C ASP A 71 10.42 31.95 0.43
N GLY A 72 10.11 32.87 -0.48
CA GLY A 72 9.54 34.18 -0.12
C GLY A 72 8.17 34.13 0.56
N ASN A 73 7.48 32.98 0.52
CA ASN A 73 6.19 32.75 1.15
C ASN A 73 6.31 31.95 2.46
N GLY A 74 7.54 31.58 2.87
CA GLY A 74 7.80 30.75 4.05
C GLY A 74 7.61 29.25 3.84
N ASN A 75 7.48 28.78 2.59
CA ASN A 75 7.41 27.35 2.26
C ASN A 75 8.81 26.79 1.98
N GLN A 76 9.01 25.48 2.12
CA GLN A 76 10.25 24.86 1.64
C GLN A 76 10.40 25.02 0.12
N PHE A 77 11.65 25.12 -0.36
CA PHE A 77 11.92 25.22 -1.80
C PHE A 77 11.46 23.96 -2.53
N GLU A 78 10.42 24.11 -3.34
CA GLU A 78 9.92 23.04 -4.20
C GLU A 78 10.64 23.03 -5.55
N VAL A 79 11.01 21.83 -5.99
CA VAL A 79 11.27 21.55 -7.40
C VAL A 79 10.12 20.71 -7.94
N ASN A 80 9.71 21.01 -9.17
CA ASN A 80 8.56 20.40 -9.81
C ASN A 80 8.88 20.13 -11.28
N ALA A 81 8.36 19.02 -11.80
CA ALA A 81 8.41 18.68 -13.21
C ALA A 81 7.25 17.76 -13.60
N LEU A 82 7.10 17.53 -14.91
CA LEU A 82 6.16 16.56 -15.48
C LEU A 82 4.71 16.84 -15.08
N GLY A 83 4.23 18.07 -15.26
CA GLY A 83 2.83 18.41 -14.94
C GLY A 83 2.54 18.55 -13.44
N GLY A 84 3.56 18.66 -12.59
CA GLY A 84 3.44 18.49 -11.14
C GLY A 84 3.42 17.05 -10.65
N HIS A 85 3.58 16.05 -11.52
CA HIS A 85 3.60 14.65 -11.11
C HIS A 85 4.94 14.20 -10.54
N PHE A 86 6.01 14.99 -10.68
CA PHE A 86 7.30 14.73 -10.09
C PHE A 86 7.80 15.94 -9.31
N SER A 87 7.86 15.83 -7.98
CA SER A 87 8.25 16.95 -7.12
C SER A 87 9.15 16.53 -5.96
N GLY A 88 9.82 17.51 -5.38
CA GLY A 88 10.54 17.35 -4.11
C GLY A 88 10.78 18.69 -3.43
N HIS A 89 11.15 18.64 -2.16
CA HIS A 89 11.37 19.82 -1.34
C HIS A 89 12.80 19.77 -0.82
N MET A 90 13.54 20.84 -1.07
CA MET A 90 14.92 20.96 -0.63
C MET A 90 14.96 21.41 0.83
N ASP A 91 15.96 20.91 1.57
CA ASP A 91 16.15 21.34 2.96
C ASP A 91 16.70 22.78 3.01
N SER A 92 17.56 23.16 2.05
CA SER A 92 18.00 24.56 1.86
C SER A 92 18.74 24.80 0.54
N ALA A 93 18.93 26.08 0.21
CA ALA A 93 19.97 26.58 -0.70
C ALA A 93 21.06 27.31 0.11
N ILE A 94 22.31 26.93 -0.10
CA ILE A 94 23.46 27.39 0.71
C ILE A 94 24.46 28.13 -0.18
N TYR A 95 24.94 29.28 0.27
CA TYR A 95 26.01 30.06 -0.33
C TYR A 95 27.08 30.42 0.72
N GLY A 96 28.32 30.61 0.29
CA GLY A 96 29.40 31.05 1.20
C GLY A 96 30.09 29.92 1.99
N LEU A 97 30.01 28.67 1.56
CA LEU A 97 30.74 27.57 2.21
C LEU A 97 32.26 27.82 2.21
N PRO A 98 33.00 27.54 3.29
CA PRO A 98 34.45 27.77 3.35
C PRO A 98 35.25 27.14 2.20
N GLU A 99 34.87 25.94 1.76
CA GLU A 99 35.55 25.23 0.66
C GLU A 99 35.06 25.64 -0.74
N ALA A 100 34.04 26.50 -0.83
CA ALA A 100 33.48 27.02 -2.08
C ALA A 100 32.67 28.31 -1.85
N PRO A 101 33.33 29.42 -1.50
CA PRO A 101 32.67 30.63 -0.99
C PRO A 101 31.82 31.36 -2.04
N LYS A 102 31.96 31.02 -3.33
CA LYS A 102 31.28 31.67 -4.46
C LYS A 102 30.32 30.75 -5.21
N THR A 103 29.90 29.64 -4.61
CA THR A 103 29.05 28.65 -5.29
C THR A 103 27.83 28.34 -4.44
N TRP A 104 26.67 28.30 -5.10
CA TRP A 104 25.43 27.83 -4.52
C TRP A 104 25.40 26.29 -4.46
N HIS A 105 24.91 25.77 -3.34
CA HIS A 105 24.74 24.34 -3.11
C HIS A 105 23.32 24.03 -2.68
N VAL A 106 22.77 22.95 -3.23
CA VAL A 106 21.62 22.26 -2.64
C VAL A 106 22.05 21.72 -1.26
N GLY A 107 21.38 22.12 -0.19
CA GLY A 107 21.54 21.52 1.13
C GLY A 107 20.64 20.29 1.27
N GLU A 108 21.22 19.15 1.66
CA GLU A 108 20.49 17.92 1.96
C GLU A 108 20.99 17.36 3.30
N TYR A 109 20.09 17.23 4.27
CA TYR A 109 20.36 16.93 5.66
C TYR A 109 19.78 15.58 6.05
N LYS A 110 20.56 14.75 6.73
CA LYS A 110 20.13 13.41 7.11
C LYS A 110 20.63 13.02 8.49
N THR A 111 19.86 12.15 9.13
CA THR A 111 20.24 11.54 10.40
C THR A 111 20.45 10.04 10.22
N HIS A 112 21.52 9.49 10.79
CA HIS A 112 21.92 8.10 10.63
C HIS A 112 22.13 7.43 11.99
N ASN A 113 21.81 6.15 12.10
CA ASN A 113 22.36 5.32 13.18
C ASN A 113 23.85 5.01 12.89
N THR A 114 24.56 4.51 13.89
CA THR A 114 26.00 4.24 13.82
C THR A 114 26.38 3.32 12.66
N LYS A 115 25.64 2.21 12.46
CA LYS A 115 25.91 1.28 11.35
C LYS A 115 25.83 1.97 9.99
N SER A 116 24.77 2.76 9.77
CA SER A 116 24.61 3.49 8.51
C SER A 116 25.64 4.61 8.35
N PHE A 117 26.04 5.25 9.45
CA PHE A 117 26.98 6.37 9.45
C PHE A 117 28.42 5.92 9.16
N VAL A 118 28.84 4.79 9.74
CA VAL A 118 30.15 4.19 9.45
C VAL A 118 30.28 3.83 7.97
N LYS A 119 29.24 3.23 7.37
CA LYS A 119 29.21 2.93 5.94
C LYS A 119 29.29 4.21 5.09
N LEU A 120 28.54 5.25 5.46
CA LEU A 120 28.57 6.55 4.79
C LEU A 120 29.96 7.18 4.82
N LYS A 121 30.61 7.22 5.99
CA LYS A 121 31.98 7.75 6.14
C LYS A 121 32.99 7.02 5.26
N LYS A 122 32.82 5.70 5.10
CA LYS A 122 33.73 4.85 4.32
C LYS A 122 33.53 4.99 2.81
N GLU A 123 32.29 5.05 2.35
CA GLU A 123 31.95 4.86 0.93
C GLU A 123 31.41 6.12 0.24
N GLY A 124 31.10 7.17 1.00
CA GLY A 124 30.40 8.36 0.50
C GLY A 124 28.92 8.14 0.21
N VAL A 125 28.19 9.22 -0.02
CA VAL A 125 26.73 9.23 -0.19
C VAL A 125 26.30 8.50 -1.46
N LYS A 126 27.06 8.61 -2.56
CA LYS A 126 26.71 7.98 -3.84
C LYS A 126 26.58 6.45 -3.72
N VAL A 127 27.50 5.80 -2.99
CA VAL A 127 27.53 4.34 -2.84
C VAL A 127 26.69 3.90 -1.64
N SER A 128 26.82 4.58 -0.50
CA SER A 128 26.13 4.18 0.74
C SER A 128 24.65 4.52 0.76
N LYS A 129 24.24 5.58 0.03
CA LYS A 129 22.88 6.13 -0.03
C LYS A 129 22.49 6.58 -1.46
N PRO A 130 22.37 5.64 -2.43
CA PRO A 130 22.01 5.97 -3.80
C PRO A 130 20.72 6.79 -3.95
N LEU A 131 19.71 6.58 -3.08
CA LEU A 131 18.48 7.38 -3.09
C LEU A 131 18.74 8.86 -2.80
N HIS A 132 19.57 9.16 -1.80
CA HIS A 132 19.90 10.55 -1.44
C HIS A 132 20.75 11.20 -2.52
N TYR A 133 21.67 10.44 -3.13
CA TYR A 133 22.42 10.91 -4.28
C TYR A 133 21.49 11.25 -5.45
N ALA A 134 20.55 10.37 -5.80
CA ALA A 134 19.57 10.62 -6.86
C ALA A 134 18.72 11.87 -6.58
N GLN A 135 18.24 12.02 -5.35
CA GLN A 135 17.49 13.20 -4.89
C GLN A 135 18.29 14.49 -5.11
N MET A 136 19.54 14.55 -4.64
CA MET A 136 20.40 15.72 -4.84
C MET A 136 20.68 16.01 -6.33
N GLN A 137 20.83 14.97 -7.16
CA GLN A 137 21.01 15.17 -8.61
C GLN A 137 19.77 15.81 -9.26
N ILE A 138 18.56 15.38 -8.86
CA ILE A 138 17.31 15.98 -9.32
C ILE A 138 17.19 17.44 -8.83
N TYR A 139 17.49 17.71 -7.57
CA TYR A 139 17.43 19.07 -7.03
C TYR A 139 18.39 20.00 -7.75
N MET A 140 19.64 19.58 -7.95
CA MET A 140 20.61 20.34 -8.75
C MET A 140 20.15 20.54 -10.20
N HIS A 141 19.53 19.53 -10.81
CA HIS A 141 19.03 19.63 -12.19
C HIS A 141 17.92 20.66 -12.32
N LEU A 142 16.90 20.58 -11.47
CA LEU A 142 15.69 21.41 -11.57
C LEU A 142 15.90 22.83 -11.02
N SER A 143 16.80 23.02 -10.06
CA SER A 143 17.15 24.36 -9.55
C SER A 143 18.24 25.08 -10.36
N GLY A 144 18.96 24.37 -11.24
CA GLY A 144 20.12 24.89 -11.96
C GLY A 144 21.43 24.94 -11.15
N MET A 145 21.40 24.61 -9.85
CA MET A 145 22.60 24.52 -9.02
C MET A 145 23.53 23.39 -9.47
N ARG A 146 24.85 23.58 -9.35
CA ARG A 146 25.86 22.61 -9.85
C ARG A 146 26.58 21.85 -8.74
N ARG A 147 26.20 22.10 -7.48
CA ARG A 147 26.77 21.48 -6.28
C ARG A 147 25.65 21.17 -5.28
N ALA A 148 25.90 20.16 -4.45
CA ALA A 148 25.13 19.90 -3.25
C ALA A 148 26.07 19.73 -2.04
N LEU A 149 25.60 20.07 -0.85
CA LEU A 149 26.21 19.76 0.43
C LEU A 149 25.32 18.74 1.12
N TYR A 150 25.83 17.52 1.26
CA TYR A 150 25.19 16.47 2.05
C TYR A 150 25.72 16.54 3.49
N LEU A 151 24.87 16.86 4.46
CA LEU A 151 25.21 16.82 5.87
C LEU A 151 24.52 15.65 6.56
N ALA A 152 25.28 14.92 7.37
CA ALA A 152 24.77 13.80 8.13
C ALA A 152 25.22 13.85 9.59
N ARG A 153 24.27 13.63 10.50
CA ARG A 153 24.54 13.42 11.93
C ARG A 153 24.38 11.96 12.30
N ASN A 154 25.31 11.42 13.09
CA ASN A 154 25.10 10.17 13.79
C ASN A 154 24.26 10.39 15.06
N LYS A 155 23.04 9.84 15.09
CA LYS A 155 22.10 10.02 16.22
C LYS A 155 22.59 9.39 17.52
N ASP A 156 23.53 8.46 17.46
CA ASP A 156 24.04 7.75 18.63
C ASP A 156 25.26 8.43 19.27
N THR A 157 25.95 9.32 18.54
CA THR A 157 27.26 9.88 18.97
C THR A 157 27.44 11.38 18.68
N ASP A 158 26.48 12.02 18.02
CA ASP A 158 26.53 13.42 17.56
C ASP A 158 27.62 13.74 16.51
N TYR A 159 28.43 12.77 16.08
CA TYR A 159 29.43 13.01 15.03
C TYR A 159 28.77 13.45 13.73
N LEU A 160 29.38 14.47 13.11
CA LEU A 160 28.98 14.99 11.81
C LEU A 160 29.79 14.39 10.67
N TYR A 161 29.18 14.39 9.49
CA TYR A 161 29.77 14.08 8.21
C TYR A 161 29.28 15.10 7.19
N SER A 162 30.20 15.62 6.37
CA SER A 162 29.88 16.51 5.26
C SER A 162 30.51 15.98 3.98
N GLU A 163 29.77 16.05 2.88
CA GLU A 163 30.24 15.70 1.54
C GLU A 163 29.71 16.68 0.52
N ARG A 164 30.61 17.22 -0.32
CA ARG A 164 30.23 18.04 -1.47
C ARG A 164 30.03 17.16 -2.69
N VAL A 165 28.81 17.12 -3.20
CA VAL A 165 28.43 16.34 -4.38
C VAL A 165 28.41 17.26 -5.62
N LYS A 166 28.94 16.74 -6.73
CA LYS A 166 28.91 17.44 -8.02
C LYS A 166 27.65 17.07 -8.80
N TYR A 167 27.07 18.04 -9.48
CA TYR A 167 26.06 17.77 -10.49
C TYR A 167 26.64 16.88 -11.60
N ASN A 168 25.89 15.86 -11.97
CA ASN A 168 26.16 14.97 -13.08
C ASN A 168 24.92 14.98 -13.98
N LYS A 169 25.08 15.50 -15.19
CA LYS A 169 23.98 15.73 -16.12
C LYS A 169 23.33 14.41 -16.54
N GLU A 170 24.15 13.42 -16.84
CA GLU A 170 23.74 12.13 -17.36
C GLU A 170 22.88 11.37 -16.33
N HIS A 171 23.30 11.36 -15.06
CA HIS A 171 22.52 10.75 -13.97
C HIS A 171 21.21 11.48 -13.73
N ALA A 172 21.24 12.82 -13.70
CA ALA A 172 20.03 13.62 -13.50
C ALA A 172 19.00 13.38 -14.62
N GLU A 173 19.43 13.42 -15.87
CA GLU A 173 18.56 13.14 -17.03
C GLU A 173 18.05 11.69 -17.01
N ALA A 174 18.87 10.72 -16.61
CA ALA A 174 18.40 9.35 -16.44
C ALA A 174 17.32 9.21 -15.34
N TYR A 175 17.43 9.96 -14.23
CA TYR A 175 16.40 9.97 -13.20
C TYR A 175 15.13 10.71 -13.64
N MET A 176 15.26 11.80 -14.41
CA MET A 176 14.12 12.50 -15.02
C MET A 176 13.37 11.59 -15.99
N GLU A 177 14.09 10.90 -16.88
CA GLU A 177 13.51 9.95 -17.81
C GLU A 177 12.85 8.77 -17.08
N ARG A 178 13.50 8.26 -16.03
CA ARG A 178 12.91 7.24 -15.16
C ARG A 178 11.60 7.72 -14.55
N ALA A 179 11.54 8.95 -14.04
CA ALA A 179 10.31 9.52 -13.47
C ALA A 179 9.21 9.63 -14.53
N ARG A 180 9.55 10.16 -15.72
CA ARG A 180 8.64 10.25 -16.87
C ARG A 180 8.07 8.89 -17.22
N VAL A 181 8.92 7.87 -17.40
CA VAL A 181 8.49 6.50 -17.70
C VAL A 181 7.57 5.96 -16.62
N ILE A 182 7.89 6.11 -15.34
CA ILE A 182 7.04 5.61 -14.24
C ILE A 182 5.67 6.29 -14.25
N ILE A 183 5.64 7.62 -14.40
CA ILE A 183 4.42 8.42 -14.36
C ILE A 183 3.51 8.09 -15.54
N THR A 184 4.04 8.03 -16.76
CA THR A 184 3.23 7.87 -17.97
C THR A 184 2.89 6.41 -18.29
N ARG A 185 3.40 5.43 -17.54
CA ARG A 185 3.18 4.01 -17.87
C ARG A 185 1.79 3.55 -17.45
N ALA A 186 1.02 3.05 -18.41
CA ALA A 186 -0.29 2.43 -18.18
C ALA A 186 -0.19 1.04 -17.52
N SER A 187 0.80 0.23 -17.95
CA SER A 187 1.04 -1.10 -17.41
C SER A 187 2.02 -1.12 -16.25
N VAL A 188 1.90 -2.12 -15.39
CA VAL A 188 2.81 -2.32 -14.28
C VAL A 188 4.23 -2.65 -14.79
N PRO A 189 5.30 -2.05 -14.25
CA PRO A 189 6.67 -2.45 -14.59
C PRO A 189 7.00 -3.87 -14.13
N ASP A 190 8.01 -4.49 -14.74
CA ASP A 190 8.48 -5.82 -14.34
C ASP A 190 8.96 -5.87 -12.90
N ARG A 191 8.89 -7.06 -12.29
CA ARG A 191 9.45 -7.29 -10.97
C ARG A 191 10.98 -7.19 -11.04
N ILE A 192 11.60 -6.63 -10.01
CA ILE A 192 13.07 -6.57 -9.88
C ILE A 192 13.73 -7.94 -9.69
N THR A 193 12.93 -8.96 -9.38
CA THR A 193 13.36 -10.32 -9.05
C THR A 193 12.23 -11.30 -9.37
N SER A 194 12.58 -12.55 -9.67
CA SER A 194 11.63 -13.64 -9.88
C SER A 194 11.23 -14.36 -8.59
N ARG A 195 11.83 -14.00 -7.45
CA ARG A 195 11.61 -14.65 -6.15
C ARG A 195 10.86 -13.75 -5.16
N SER A 196 9.73 -14.23 -4.64
CA SER A 196 8.91 -13.50 -3.65
C SER A 196 9.60 -13.26 -2.31
N ASN A 197 10.57 -14.11 -1.94
CA ASN A 197 11.34 -14.04 -0.70
C ASN A 197 12.67 -13.27 -0.80
N ASP A 198 12.91 -12.56 -1.90
CA ASP A 198 14.08 -11.69 -2.07
C ASP A 198 14.10 -10.61 -0.96
N TRP A 199 15.29 -10.34 -0.40
CA TRP A 199 15.45 -9.39 0.71
C TRP A 199 14.97 -7.97 0.35
N ARG A 200 15.01 -7.61 -0.94
CA ARG A 200 14.52 -6.32 -1.47
C ARG A 200 12.99 -6.23 -1.45
N CYS A 201 12.31 -7.37 -1.47
CA CYS A 201 10.85 -7.44 -1.43
C CYS A 201 10.30 -7.64 -0.01
N LYS A 202 11.11 -8.19 0.92
CA LYS A 202 10.67 -8.62 2.27
C LYS A 202 9.90 -7.57 3.08
N PHE A 203 10.25 -6.29 2.93
CA PHE A 203 9.61 -5.17 3.64
C PHE A 203 8.93 -4.18 2.69
N CYS A 204 8.66 -4.60 1.45
CA CYS A 204 8.01 -3.76 0.45
C CYS A 204 6.51 -3.64 0.78
N GLY A 205 6.02 -2.41 0.94
CA GLY A 205 4.59 -2.16 1.18
C GLY A 205 3.67 -2.60 0.03
N ALA A 206 4.23 -2.88 -1.16
CA ALA A 206 3.51 -3.42 -2.31
C ALA A 206 3.57 -4.94 -2.43
N TRP A 207 4.13 -5.65 -1.45
CA TRP A 207 4.43 -7.08 -1.58
C TRP A 207 3.18 -7.90 -1.93
N ARG A 208 2.06 -7.68 -1.24
CA ARG A 208 0.79 -8.40 -1.45
C ARG A 208 0.25 -8.21 -2.88
N ILE A 209 0.32 -6.99 -3.40
CA ILE A 209 -0.10 -6.65 -4.78
C ILE A 209 0.85 -7.26 -5.81
N CYS A 210 2.15 -7.26 -5.50
CA CYS A 210 3.17 -7.72 -6.42
C CYS A 210 3.18 -9.24 -6.57
N TRP A 211 2.97 -9.99 -5.49
CA TRP A 211 3.16 -11.45 -5.43
C TRP A 211 1.87 -12.25 -5.23
N GLY A 212 0.75 -11.59 -4.97
CA GLY A 212 -0.46 -12.27 -4.53
C GLY A 212 -0.32 -12.83 -3.11
N ASN A 213 -1.40 -13.43 -2.62
CA ASN A 213 -1.58 -13.81 -1.21
C ASN A 213 -1.35 -15.32 -0.95
N GLU A 214 -0.49 -16.02 -1.71
CA GLU A 214 -0.17 -17.44 -1.43
C GLU A 214 0.40 -17.67 -0.01
N ILE A 215 0.94 -16.64 0.64
CA ILE A 215 1.46 -16.71 2.01
C ILE A 215 0.40 -16.37 3.07
N TYR A 216 -0.66 -15.60 2.74
CA TYR A 216 -1.71 -15.21 3.70
C TYR A 216 -2.79 -16.28 3.90
N GLU A 217 -2.96 -17.18 2.93
CA GLU A 217 -3.85 -18.35 3.05
C GLU A 217 -3.47 -19.26 4.23
N LYS A 218 -2.19 -19.27 4.66
CA LYS A 218 -1.71 -20.07 5.79
C LYS A 218 -2.17 -19.60 7.17
N ASN A 219 -2.67 -18.36 7.28
CA ASN A 219 -3.14 -17.78 8.54
C ASN A 219 -4.67 -17.53 8.55
N GLY A 220 -5.43 -18.17 7.65
CA GLY A 220 -6.90 -18.17 7.68
C GLY A 220 -7.59 -16.88 7.21
N SER A 221 -6.85 -15.86 6.73
CA SER A 221 -7.44 -14.64 6.16
C SER A 221 -7.46 -14.71 4.63
N PRO A 222 -8.64 -14.70 3.98
CA PRO A 222 -8.72 -14.77 2.53
C PRO A 222 -8.07 -13.57 1.85
N ALA A 223 -7.47 -13.85 0.70
CA ALA A 223 -6.89 -12.87 -0.19
C ALA A 223 -7.97 -12.02 -0.87
N GLU A 224 -8.10 -10.74 -0.55
CA GLU A 224 -8.97 -9.85 -1.32
C GLU A 224 -8.47 -9.78 -2.77
N ALA A 225 -9.42 -9.71 -3.71
CA ALA A 225 -9.13 -9.69 -5.14
C ALA A 225 -8.29 -8.47 -5.56
N LEU A 226 -8.46 -7.35 -4.86
CA LEU A 226 -7.67 -6.13 -5.04
C LEU A 226 -7.02 -5.72 -3.71
N PRO A 227 -5.77 -6.15 -3.44
CA PRO A 227 -5.11 -5.92 -2.15
C PRO A 227 -4.48 -4.52 -2.04
N VAL A 228 -5.26 -3.48 -2.29
CA VAL A 228 -4.88 -2.06 -2.10
C VAL A 228 -5.52 -1.52 -0.81
N PRO A 229 -4.92 -0.52 -0.14
CA PRO A 229 -5.45 -0.01 1.13
C PRO A 229 -6.72 0.82 0.97
N SER A 230 -6.92 1.43 -0.20
CA SER A 230 -8.09 2.23 -0.52
C SER A 230 -8.18 2.43 -2.03
N LEU A 231 -9.39 2.62 -2.55
CA LEU A 231 -9.59 2.93 -3.95
C LEU A 231 -9.17 4.37 -4.28
N SER A 232 -8.60 4.55 -5.47
CA SER A 232 -8.23 5.86 -6.02
C SER A 232 -8.44 5.86 -7.53
N CYS A 233 -8.84 7.01 -8.09
CA CYS A 233 -8.92 7.16 -9.54
C CYS A 233 -7.56 6.92 -10.23
N ARG A 234 -6.42 7.03 -9.53
CA ARG A 234 -5.09 6.72 -10.09
C ARG A 234 -4.86 5.23 -10.38
N GLN A 235 -5.73 4.37 -9.84
CA GLN A 235 -5.76 2.93 -10.07
C GLN A 235 -6.73 2.56 -11.21
N CYS A 236 -7.37 3.55 -11.87
CA CYS A 236 -8.38 3.34 -12.90
C CYS A 236 -7.75 3.32 -14.31
N CYS A 237 -8.25 2.48 -15.21
CA CYS A 237 -7.82 2.44 -16.61
C CYS A 237 -8.22 3.68 -17.42
N HIS A 238 -9.27 4.40 -17.00
CA HIS A 238 -9.71 5.63 -17.64
C HIS A 238 -8.90 6.86 -17.22
N ALA A 239 -7.99 6.73 -16.27
CA ALA A 239 -7.28 7.87 -15.69
C ALA A 239 -5.84 7.94 -16.20
N THR A 240 -5.49 9.10 -16.76
CA THR A 240 -4.16 9.39 -17.32
C THR A 240 -3.58 10.65 -16.66
N PRO A 241 -2.34 10.63 -16.17
CA PRO A 241 -1.71 11.83 -15.64
C PRO A 241 -1.47 12.84 -16.75
N ASP A 242 -1.81 14.11 -16.52
CA ASP A 242 -1.52 15.21 -17.43
C ASP A 242 -0.12 15.75 -17.13
N THR A 243 0.84 15.48 -18.02
CA THR A 243 2.26 15.82 -17.83
C THR A 243 2.70 17.02 -18.65
N ARG A 244 1.78 17.80 -19.21
CA ARG A 244 2.13 18.99 -19.99
C ARG A 244 2.87 20.00 -19.13
N GLU A 245 3.81 20.73 -19.75
CA GLU A 245 4.71 21.66 -19.06
C GLU A 245 4.01 22.96 -18.63
N ASP A 246 2.85 23.29 -19.20
CA ASP A 246 2.00 24.43 -18.81
C ASP A 246 1.18 24.17 -17.52
N ILE A 247 1.38 23.01 -16.88
CA ILE A 247 0.67 22.56 -15.69
C ILE A 247 1.67 22.17 -14.61
N ASP A 248 1.40 22.52 -13.36
CA ASP A 248 2.27 22.22 -12.20
C ASP A 248 1.51 21.63 -11.00
N ILE A 249 0.21 21.34 -11.16
CA ILE A 249 -0.70 20.94 -10.08
C ILE A 249 -1.00 19.43 -9.98
N ALA A 250 -0.21 18.57 -10.65
CA ALA A 250 -0.39 17.10 -10.66
C ALA A 250 -1.80 16.64 -11.10
N ARG A 251 -2.33 17.26 -12.16
CA ARG A 251 -3.67 16.99 -12.68
C ARG A 251 -3.75 15.59 -13.33
N TRP A 252 -4.87 14.90 -13.13
CA TRP A 252 -5.22 13.70 -13.89
C TRP A 252 -6.44 13.99 -14.78
N THR A 253 -6.47 13.37 -15.96
CA THR A 253 -7.60 13.40 -16.88
C THR A 253 -8.30 12.06 -16.86
N CYS A 254 -9.62 12.06 -16.97
CA CYS A 254 -10.43 10.86 -17.07
C CYS A 254 -11.14 10.83 -18.42
N GLU A 255 -11.03 9.72 -19.15
CA GLU A 255 -11.68 9.53 -20.45
C GLU A 255 -13.22 9.57 -20.38
N LEU A 256 -13.80 9.56 -19.18
CA LEU A 256 -15.21 9.83 -18.92
C LEU A 256 -15.58 11.33 -18.96
N GLY A 257 -14.67 12.20 -19.42
CA GLY A 257 -14.88 13.63 -19.53
C GLY A 257 -14.66 14.40 -18.22
N ARG A 258 -13.97 13.81 -17.24
CA ARG A 258 -13.66 14.47 -15.96
C ARG A 258 -12.23 14.96 -15.93
N SER A 259 -12.02 16.14 -15.37
CA SER A 259 -10.70 16.57 -14.89
C SER A 259 -10.63 16.32 -13.38
N LEU A 260 -9.59 15.64 -12.91
CA LEU A 260 -9.51 15.16 -11.53
C LEU A 260 -8.56 16.04 -10.72
N CYS A 261 -9.10 16.85 -9.81
CA CYS A 261 -8.30 17.55 -8.80
C CYS A 261 -7.69 16.57 -7.79
N ALA A 262 -6.85 17.06 -6.86
CA ALA A 262 -6.22 16.19 -5.86
C ALA A 262 -7.26 15.40 -5.04
N GLU A 263 -8.35 16.05 -4.64
CA GLU A 263 -9.43 15.45 -3.87
C GLU A 263 -10.23 14.43 -4.69
N ASP A 264 -10.50 14.71 -5.97
CA ASP A 264 -11.18 13.78 -6.87
C ASP A 264 -10.38 12.49 -7.09
N GLN A 265 -9.06 12.60 -7.08
CA GLN A 265 -8.18 11.45 -7.27
C GLN A 265 -8.28 10.45 -6.10
N ASP A 266 -8.59 10.93 -4.90
CA ASP A 266 -8.79 10.09 -3.70
C ASP A 266 -10.20 9.51 -3.58
N ARG A 267 -11.14 9.94 -4.45
CA ARG A 267 -12.53 9.47 -4.46
C ARG A 267 -12.80 8.67 -5.74
N ALA A 268 -12.62 7.35 -5.65
CA ALA A 268 -13.01 6.45 -6.73
C ALA A 268 -14.52 6.60 -7.06
N CYS A 269 -14.84 6.80 -8.34
CA CYS A 269 -16.22 6.84 -8.80
C CYS A 269 -16.77 5.43 -9.06
N GLU A 270 -18.10 5.30 -9.13
CA GLU A 270 -18.79 4.03 -9.39
C GLU A 270 -18.46 3.40 -10.75
N ARG A 271 -18.01 4.22 -11.71
CA ARG A 271 -17.59 3.76 -13.05
C ARG A 271 -16.10 3.39 -13.12
N MET A 272 -15.42 3.30 -11.98
CA MET A 272 -14.01 2.92 -11.93
C MET A 272 -13.82 1.49 -12.44
N LEU A 273 -12.96 1.35 -13.44
CA LEU A 273 -12.39 0.09 -13.87
C LEU A 273 -10.93 0.05 -13.43
N VAL A 274 -10.63 -0.82 -12.48
CA VAL A 274 -9.28 -1.03 -11.95
C VAL A 274 -8.34 -1.42 -13.09
N LEU A 275 -7.13 -0.87 -13.09
CA LEU A 275 -6.05 -1.25 -13.99
C LEU A 275 -5.88 -2.78 -13.96
N PRO A 276 -5.98 -3.47 -15.11
CA PRO A 276 -5.94 -4.93 -15.13
C PRO A 276 -4.72 -5.54 -14.45
N ASP A 277 -3.58 -4.88 -14.57
CA ASP A 277 -2.30 -5.33 -14.00
C ASP A 277 -2.26 -5.33 -12.45
N LEU A 278 -3.25 -4.73 -11.79
CA LEU A 278 -3.44 -4.84 -10.33
C LEU A 278 -4.09 -6.17 -9.92
N ILE A 279 -4.70 -6.90 -10.86
CA ILE A 279 -5.30 -8.21 -10.66
C ILE A 279 -4.26 -9.28 -11.05
N SER A 280 -3.29 -9.53 -10.16
CA SER A 280 -2.11 -10.35 -10.49
C SER A 280 -2.38 -11.85 -10.71
N PHE A 281 -3.59 -12.33 -10.40
CA PHE A 281 -3.97 -13.74 -10.47
C PHE A 281 -4.81 -14.10 -11.71
N ALA A 282 -5.10 -13.12 -12.56
CA ALA A 282 -5.92 -13.28 -13.75
C ALA A 282 -5.40 -12.44 -14.92
N GLU A 283 -5.72 -12.87 -16.14
CA GLU A 283 -5.47 -12.12 -17.36
C GLU A 283 -6.76 -11.51 -17.91
N THR A 284 -6.63 -10.45 -18.71
CA THR A 284 -7.76 -9.87 -19.44
C THR A 284 -8.10 -10.71 -20.67
N VAL A 285 -9.36 -11.12 -20.80
CA VAL A 285 -9.88 -11.81 -21.98
C VAL A 285 -10.48 -10.83 -22.98
N SER A 286 -11.30 -9.91 -22.49
CA SER A 286 -11.97 -8.89 -23.30
C SER A 286 -12.40 -7.71 -22.44
N SER A 287 -12.76 -6.60 -23.08
CA SER A 287 -13.42 -5.47 -22.43
C SER A 287 -14.50 -4.94 -23.37
N GLY A 288 -15.48 -4.21 -22.85
CA GLY A 288 -16.55 -3.69 -23.68
C GLY A 288 -17.44 -2.66 -23.02
N GLY A 289 -18.33 -2.09 -23.82
CA GLY A 289 -19.24 -1.01 -23.45
C GLY A 289 -20.08 -0.59 -24.66
N PRO A 290 -20.94 0.43 -24.51
CA PRO A 290 -21.67 1.01 -25.64
C PRO A 290 -20.71 1.40 -26.78
N THR A 291 -21.13 1.16 -28.03
CA THR A 291 -20.33 1.47 -29.22
C THR A 291 -19.92 2.95 -29.23
N GLY A 292 -18.63 3.22 -29.47
CA GLY A 292 -18.09 4.57 -29.47
C GLY A 292 -17.85 5.18 -28.08
N SER A 293 -17.98 4.40 -27.01
CA SER A 293 -17.66 4.83 -25.64
C SER A 293 -16.48 4.04 -25.05
N VAL A 294 -15.86 4.59 -23.99
CA VAL A 294 -14.84 3.86 -23.24
C VAL A 294 -15.42 2.57 -22.62
N PRO A 295 -14.58 1.55 -22.38
CA PRO A 295 -15.04 0.32 -21.74
C PRO A 295 -15.79 0.59 -20.43
N THR A 296 -16.85 -0.16 -20.19
CA THR A 296 -17.64 -0.12 -18.94
C THR A 296 -17.49 -1.40 -18.13
N TRP A 297 -16.84 -2.42 -18.70
CA TRP A 297 -16.54 -3.68 -18.04
C TRP A 297 -15.26 -4.31 -18.64
N ILE A 298 -14.61 -5.17 -17.84
CA ILE A 298 -13.47 -5.99 -18.23
C ILE A 298 -13.74 -7.43 -17.81
N ARG A 299 -13.53 -8.38 -18.71
CA ARG A 299 -13.60 -9.81 -18.42
C ARG A 299 -12.21 -10.35 -18.11
N PHE A 300 -12.09 -11.01 -16.97
CA PHE A 300 -10.87 -11.63 -16.50
C PHE A 300 -10.98 -13.15 -16.55
N ARG A 301 -9.84 -13.82 -16.74
CA ARG A 301 -9.69 -15.28 -16.64
C ARG A 301 -8.58 -15.60 -15.65
N ASN A 302 -8.89 -16.39 -14.64
CA ASN A 302 -7.94 -16.78 -13.61
C ASN A 302 -6.83 -17.69 -14.19
N HIS A 303 -5.58 -17.47 -13.77
CA HIS A 303 -4.46 -18.30 -14.21
C HIS A 303 -4.51 -19.73 -13.66
N SER A 304 -5.11 -19.95 -12.48
CA SER A 304 -5.08 -21.25 -11.79
C SER A 304 -6.15 -22.24 -12.24
N ASP A 305 -7.34 -21.76 -12.59
CA ASP A 305 -8.50 -22.61 -12.89
C ASP A 305 -9.26 -22.20 -14.17
N ALA A 306 -8.72 -21.24 -14.92
CA ALA A 306 -9.29 -20.71 -16.17
C ALA A 306 -10.75 -20.20 -16.05
N LYS A 307 -11.28 -20.03 -14.83
CA LYS A 307 -12.63 -19.49 -14.64
C LYS A 307 -12.65 -18.00 -14.98
N GLU A 308 -13.75 -17.58 -15.59
CA GLU A 308 -13.94 -16.20 -16.03
C GLU A 308 -14.95 -15.45 -15.16
N TRP A 309 -14.69 -14.16 -14.95
CA TRP A 309 -15.53 -13.23 -14.20
C TRP A 309 -15.43 -11.82 -14.78
N ILE A 310 -16.36 -10.93 -14.40
CA ILE A 310 -16.47 -9.58 -14.96
C ILE A 310 -16.25 -8.54 -13.86
N HIS A 311 -15.40 -7.55 -14.13
CA HIS A 311 -15.26 -6.33 -13.34
C HIS A 311 -15.97 -5.17 -14.05
N GLY A 312 -16.72 -4.35 -13.31
CA GLY A 312 -17.45 -3.20 -13.82
C GLY A 312 -18.94 -3.49 -14.02
N LYS A 313 -19.54 -2.85 -15.03
CA LYS A 313 -20.98 -2.96 -15.31
C LYS A 313 -21.39 -4.41 -15.55
N GLY A 314 -22.35 -4.91 -14.77
CA GLY A 314 -22.84 -6.28 -14.86
C GLY A 314 -21.96 -7.33 -14.16
N GLY A 315 -20.99 -6.91 -13.35
CA GLY A 315 -20.10 -7.80 -12.60
C GLY A 315 -19.78 -7.28 -11.21
N PHE A 316 -18.51 -7.35 -10.83
CA PHE A 316 -17.99 -6.85 -9.54
C PHE A 316 -17.53 -5.40 -9.67
N SER A 317 -18.02 -4.51 -8.80
CA SER A 317 -17.55 -3.14 -8.71
C SER A 317 -16.13 -3.07 -8.13
N ALA A 318 -15.44 -1.93 -8.27
CA ALA A 318 -14.11 -1.75 -7.65
C ALA A 318 -14.18 -1.85 -6.11
N LYS A 319 -15.30 -1.41 -5.51
CA LYS A 319 -15.56 -1.53 -4.06
C LYS A 319 -15.67 -2.99 -3.65
N GLU A 320 -16.37 -3.80 -4.44
CA GLU A 320 -16.48 -5.23 -4.17
C GLU A 320 -15.13 -5.92 -4.29
N LEU A 321 -14.32 -5.61 -5.30
CA LEU A 321 -12.98 -6.22 -5.45
C LEU A 321 -12.05 -5.94 -4.25
N LEU A 322 -12.24 -4.81 -3.57
CA LEU A 322 -11.46 -4.44 -2.38
C LEU A 322 -11.73 -5.37 -1.18
N ILE A 323 -12.92 -5.96 -1.11
CA ILE A 323 -13.37 -6.77 0.05
C ILE A 323 -13.62 -8.23 -0.30
N THR A 324 -13.77 -8.56 -1.58
CA THR A 324 -14.17 -9.89 -2.03
C THR A 324 -12.95 -10.79 -2.18
N PRO A 325 -12.91 -11.94 -1.49
CA PRO A 325 -11.92 -12.96 -1.72
C PRO A 325 -11.91 -13.46 -3.17
N ARG A 326 -10.72 -13.78 -3.66
CA ARG A 326 -10.51 -14.28 -5.03
C ARG A 326 -11.43 -15.44 -5.41
N ASP A 327 -11.64 -16.39 -4.52
CA ASP A 327 -12.45 -17.60 -4.74
C ASP A 327 -13.93 -17.28 -4.95
N LEU A 328 -14.45 -16.25 -4.27
CA LEU A 328 -15.85 -15.83 -4.39
C LEU A 328 -16.17 -15.15 -5.72
N LEU A 329 -15.17 -14.63 -6.45
CA LEU A 329 -15.40 -14.02 -7.77
C LEU A 329 -15.97 -15.03 -8.80
N CYS A 330 -15.65 -16.30 -8.61
CA CYS A 330 -16.06 -17.39 -9.49
C CYS A 330 -17.10 -18.30 -8.84
N ASP A 331 -17.60 -17.98 -7.65
CA ASP A 331 -18.63 -18.76 -6.97
C ASP A 331 -19.97 -18.71 -7.74
N GLY A 332 -20.59 -19.87 -7.91
CA GLY A 332 -21.80 -20.01 -8.73
C GLY A 332 -23.01 -19.30 -8.14
N MET A 333 -23.14 -19.26 -6.81
CA MET A 333 -24.25 -18.59 -6.13
C MET A 333 -24.06 -17.08 -6.21
N VAL A 334 -22.86 -16.58 -5.88
CA VAL A 334 -22.53 -15.15 -5.98
C VAL A 334 -22.81 -14.63 -7.39
N ARG A 335 -22.34 -15.34 -8.42
CA ARG A 335 -22.53 -14.94 -9.81
C ARG A 335 -24.00 -14.94 -10.22
N LYS A 336 -24.75 -16.00 -9.90
CA LYS A 336 -26.19 -16.06 -10.19
C LYS A 336 -26.96 -14.94 -9.48
N SER A 337 -26.62 -14.65 -8.23
CA SER A 337 -27.26 -13.55 -7.49
C SER A 337 -26.99 -12.19 -8.14
N LYS A 338 -25.77 -11.97 -8.62
CA LYS A 338 -25.43 -10.76 -9.38
C LYS A 338 -26.18 -10.67 -10.71
N GLU A 339 -26.23 -11.77 -11.45
CA GLU A 339 -26.88 -11.82 -12.76
C GLU A 339 -28.41 -11.67 -12.68
N LEU A 340 -29.05 -12.39 -11.76
CA LEU A 340 -30.51 -12.43 -11.66
C LEU A 340 -31.09 -11.25 -10.88
N PHE A 341 -30.37 -10.77 -9.85
CA PHE A 341 -30.90 -9.78 -8.91
C PHE A 341 -30.12 -8.46 -8.89
N GLY A 342 -29.02 -8.34 -9.65
CA GLY A 342 -28.15 -7.16 -9.58
C GLY A 342 -27.49 -6.99 -8.21
N ALA A 343 -27.30 -8.09 -7.47
CA ALA A 343 -26.79 -8.05 -6.10
C ALA A 343 -25.39 -7.43 -5.97
N GLU A 344 -25.13 -6.79 -4.83
CA GLU A 344 -23.82 -6.24 -4.48
C GLU A 344 -23.32 -6.83 -3.16
N ILE A 345 -22.05 -7.22 -3.11
CA ILE A 345 -21.37 -7.68 -1.91
C ILE A 345 -21.11 -6.45 -1.03
N GLN A 346 -21.83 -6.37 0.10
CA GLN A 346 -21.64 -5.30 1.10
C GLN A 346 -20.58 -5.64 2.15
N GLY A 347 -20.22 -6.91 2.28
CA GLY A 347 -19.26 -7.39 3.26
C GLY A 347 -18.95 -8.87 3.05
N VAL A 348 -17.78 -9.30 3.52
CA VAL A 348 -17.40 -10.71 3.58
C VAL A 348 -17.11 -11.04 5.03
N ALA A 349 -18.04 -11.74 5.66
CA ALA A 349 -17.78 -12.34 6.96
C ALA A 349 -16.74 -13.46 6.77
N HIS A 350 -15.52 -13.26 7.25
CA HIS A 350 -14.47 -14.30 7.29
C HIS A 350 -14.65 -15.23 8.48
N ASP A 351 -15.32 -14.71 9.51
CA ASP A 351 -15.69 -15.43 10.71
C ASP A 351 -16.93 -16.28 10.43
N ILE A 352 -16.83 -17.59 10.68
CA ILE A 352 -17.96 -18.52 10.55
C ILE A 352 -19.11 -18.10 11.48
N LEU A 353 -18.84 -17.61 12.68
CA LEU A 353 -19.84 -17.08 13.62
C LEU A 353 -20.51 -15.81 13.11
N ALA A 354 -19.82 -14.97 12.34
CA ALA A 354 -20.46 -13.80 11.73
C ALA A 354 -21.40 -14.19 10.57
N ARG A 355 -21.20 -15.36 9.94
CA ARG A 355 -22.14 -15.93 8.95
C ARG A 355 -23.30 -16.69 9.61
N TYR A 356 -23.11 -17.11 10.85
CA TYR A 356 -24.04 -17.91 11.65
C TYR A 356 -24.18 -17.27 13.03
N PRO A 357 -24.68 -16.03 13.11
CA PRO A 357 -24.83 -15.36 14.39
C PRO A 357 -25.85 -16.13 15.24
N GLU A 358 -25.73 -16.04 16.57
CA GLU A 358 -26.50 -16.88 17.50
C GLU A 358 -28.00 -16.64 17.34
N GLU A 359 -28.39 -15.39 17.07
CA GLU A 359 -29.74 -14.94 16.79
C GLU A 359 -30.38 -15.57 15.53
N ASP A 360 -29.58 -15.86 14.50
CA ASP A 360 -30.04 -16.41 13.22
C ASP A 360 -29.88 -17.93 13.13
N CYS A 361 -29.45 -18.57 14.24
CA CYS A 361 -29.24 -20.01 14.31
C CYS A 361 -30.18 -20.66 15.32
N GLU A 362 -30.48 -21.94 15.08
CA GLU A 362 -30.96 -22.87 16.08
C GLU A 362 -29.75 -23.48 16.81
N ILE A 363 -29.69 -23.35 18.13
CA ILE A 363 -28.64 -23.95 18.96
C ILE A 363 -29.09 -25.36 19.34
N ILE A 364 -28.39 -26.35 18.80
CA ILE A 364 -28.68 -27.77 18.98
C ILE A 364 -27.97 -28.30 20.22
N TYR A 365 -26.78 -27.76 20.52
CA TYR A 365 -26.01 -28.07 21.71
C TYR A 365 -25.09 -26.91 22.07
N LYS A 366 -24.91 -26.65 23.37
CA LYS A 366 -23.93 -25.72 23.93
C LYS A 366 -23.51 -26.22 25.32
N GLY A 367 -22.31 -26.76 25.44
CA GLY A 367 -21.87 -27.43 26.66
C GLY A 367 -20.50 -28.11 26.54
N PRO A 368 -20.06 -28.86 27.55
CA PRO A 368 -18.74 -29.48 27.56
C PRO A 368 -18.59 -30.60 26.51
N ALA A 369 -17.35 -31.02 26.24
CA ALA A 369 -17.05 -32.08 25.26
C ALA A 369 -17.81 -33.40 25.51
N SER A 370 -18.10 -33.72 26.78
CA SER A 370 -18.74 -34.96 27.20
C SER A 370 -20.15 -35.16 26.64
N GLY A 371 -20.93 -34.07 26.48
CA GLY A 371 -22.27 -34.13 25.87
C GLY A 371 -22.28 -33.93 24.35
N MET A 372 -21.12 -33.63 23.74
CA MET A 372 -21.05 -33.32 22.31
C MET A 372 -21.33 -34.54 21.42
N GLN A 373 -20.90 -35.74 21.83
CA GLN A 373 -21.04 -36.95 21.00
C GLN A 373 -22.50 -37.29 20.70
N GLU A 374 -23.39 -37.15 21.68
CA GLU A 374 -24.82 -37.42 21.51
C GLU A 374 -25.47 -36.38 20.58
N ALA A 375 -25.16 -35.11 20.79
CA ALA A 375 -25.62 -34.03 19.91
C ALA A 375 -25.07 -34.16 18.48
N TRP A 376 -23.85 -34.65 18.32
CA TRP A 376 -23.24 -34.92 17.02
C TRP A 376 -24.00 -36.01 16.26
N ALA A 377 -24.37 -37.09 16.94
CA ALA A 377 -25.16 -38.16 16.35
C ALA A 377 -26.56 -37.65 15.94
N ALA A 378 -27.19 -36.81 16.78
CA ALA A 378 -28.52 -36.25 16.54
C ALA A 378 -28.56 -35.19 15.43
N SER A 379 -27.47 -34.45 15.21
CA SER A 379 -27.36 -33.37 14.21
C SER A 379 -27.18 -33.86 12.76
N GLN A 380 -27.21 -35.17 12.52
CA GLN A 380 -26.95 -35.78 11.21
C GLN A 380 -25.56 -35.43 10.63
N LEU A 381 -24.64 -34.97 11.48
CA LEU A 381 -23.25 -34.69 11.14
C LEU A 381 -22.37 -35.94 11.21
N ALA A 382 -22.91 -37.05 11.74
CA ALA A 382 -22.24 -38.34 11.73
C ALA A 382 -21.78 -38.69 10.30
N HIS A 383 -20.49 -39.00 10.16
CA HIS A 383 -19.84 -39.35 8.89
C HIS A 383 -19.74 -38.24 7.83
N LYS A 384 -20.12 -36.99 8.15
CA LYS A 384 -19.90 -35.85 7.26
C LYS A 384 -18.53 -35.22 7.47
N THR A 385 -17.90 -34.78 6.40
CA THR A 385 -16.67 -33.96 6.45
C THR A 385 -17.02 -32.47 6.44
N PRO A 386 -16.30 -31.64 7.20
CA PRO A 386 -16.51 -30.21 7.16
C PRO A 386 -16.14 -29.64 5.79
N ILE A 387 -16.96 -28.74 5.28
CA ILE A 387 -16.75 -28.03 4.00
C ILE A 387 -15.93 -26.75 4.18
N SER A 388 -15.83 -26.23 5.40
CA SER A 388 -14.96 -25.11 5.75
C SER A 388 -14.60 -25.17 7.23
N VAL A 389 -13.39 -24.72 7.58
CA VAL A 389 -12.88 -24.66 8.95
C VAL A 389 -12.30 -23.27 9.17
N ALA A 390 -12.64 -22.65 10.29
CA ALA A 390 -12.03 -21.42 10.79
C ALA A 390 -11.31 -21.74 12.10
N ASP A 391 -10.08 -21.27 12.25
CA ASP A 391 -9.28 -21.48 13.45
C ASP A 391 -8.80 -20.12 13.94
N MET A 392 -9.52 -19.57 14.92
CA MET A 392 -9.33 -18.24 15.48
C MET A 392 -8.67 -18.33 16.85
N GLU A 393 -8.26 -17.18 17.40
CA GLU A 393 -7.67 -17.11 18.74
C GLU A 393 -8.64 -17.60 19.83
N GLU A 394 -9.92 -17.23 19.72
CA GLU A 394 -10.96 -17.52 20.72
C GLU A 394 -11.72 -18.84 20.46
N TYR A 395 -11.66 -19.40 19.26
CA TYR A 395 -12.44 -20.60 18.92
C TYR A 395 -11.93 -21.28 17.65
N ARG A 396 -12.35 -22.52 17.42
CA ARG A 396 -12.24 -23.25 16.16
C ARG A 396 -13.64 -23.62 15.69
N ALA A 397 -14.04 -23.21 14.48
CA ALA A 397 -15.37 -23.50 13.93
C ALA A 397 -15.27 -24.34 12.66
N GLN A 398 -16.27 -25.20 12.44
CA GLN A 398 -16.36 -26.12 11.31
C GLN A 398 -17.77 -26.03 10.71
N LYS A 399 -17.86 -25.70 9.43
CA LYS A 399 -19.11 -25.67 8.66
C LYS A 399 -19.32 -26.99 7.93
N TYR A 400 -20.55 -27.47 7.91
CA TYR A 400 -20.97 -28.66 7.15
C TYR A 400 -22.09 -28.31 6.16
N GLU A 401 -22.33 -29.21 5.21
CA GLU A 401 -23.46 -29.09 4.27
C GLU A 401 -24.80 -29.01 5.00
N GLY A 402 -25.72 -28.20 4.49
CA GLY A 402 -27.03 -27.97 5.10
C GLY A 402 -27.05 -26.90 6.20
N GLY A 403 -26.02 -26.06 6.27
CA GLY A 403 -26.00 -24.88 7.15
C GLY A 403 -25.62 -25.17 8.60
N TRP A 404 -25.04 -26.34 8.87
CA TRP A 404 -24.59 -26.73 10.20
C TRP A 404 -23.21 -26.16 10.51
N VAL A 405 -23.02 -25.73 11.75
CA VAL A 405 -21.75 -25.23 12.27
C VAL A 405 -21.46 -25.84 13.62
N VAL A 406 -20.25 -26.36 13.80
CA VAL A 406 -19.71 -26.79 15.09
C VAL A 406 -18.65 -25.79 15.51
N ILE A 407 -18.68 -25.34 16.76
CA ILE A 407 -17.78 -24.36 17.33
C ILE A 407 -17.14 -24.97 18.57
N GLU A 408 -15.82 -24.97 18.63
CA GLU A 408 -15.00 -25.35 19.78
C GLU A 408 -14.39 -24.06 20.33
N TRP A 409 -14.87 -23.57 21.46
CA TRP A 409 -14.36 -22.35 22.07
C TRP A 409 -13.02 -22.64 22.77
N LYS A 410 -11.99 -21.89 22.42
CA LYS A 410 -10.66 -21.92 23.05
C LYS A 410 -10.72 -21.00 24.26
N ASP A 411 -10.41 -21.52 25.45
CA ASP A 411 -10.66 -20.85 26.73
C ASP A 411 -10.33 -19.34 26.74
N GLY A 412 -11.37 -18.52 26.95
CA GLY A 412 -11.27 -17.06 27.04
C GLY A 412 -12.50 -16.45 27.71
N ASP A 413 -12.44 -16.26 29.03
CA ASP A 413 -13.15 -15.28 29.88
C ASP A 413 -14.67 -15.03 29.75
N LYS A 414 -15.45 -15.79 28.98
CA LYS A 414 -16.92 -15.60 28.90
C LYS A 414 -17.76 -16.36 29.92
N VAL A 415 -17.15 -17.07 30.87
CA VAL A 415 -17.89 -17.63 32.02
C VAL A 415 -17.20 -17.20 33.30
N GLN A 416 -17.84 -16.28 34.04
CA GLN A 416 -17.36 -15.89 35.36
C GLN A 416 -17.26 -17.14 36.26
N PRO A 417 -16.11 -17.39 36.92
CA PRO A 417 -15.95 -18.56 37.75
C PRO A 417 -16.61 -18.30 39.11
N LEU A 418 -17.79 -18.87 39.33
CA LEU A 418 -18.23 -19.18 40.68
C LEU A 418 -17.83 -20.62 40.96
N THR A 419 -16.79 -20.77 41.80
CA THR A 419 -16.25 -22.00 42.38
C THR A 419 -15.27 -22.81 41.53
N GLY A 420 -14.09 -23.08 42.10
CA GLY A 420 -12.92 -23.67 41.46
C GLY A 420 -13.11 -25.12 41.01
N THR A 421 -13.55 -25.27 39.76
CA THR A 421 -13.62 -26.54 39.04
C THR A 421 -12.93 -26.37 37.69
N ILE A 422 -12.35 -27.45 37.18
CA ILE A 422 -11.57 -27.53 35.93
C ILE A 422 -12.30 -26.78 34.80
N GLN A 423 -11.60 -25.89 34.09
CA GLN A 423 -12.12 -25.25 32.88
C GLN A 423 -12.29 -26.32 31.80
N GLU A 424 -13.54 -26.64 31.45
CA GLU A 424 -13.86 -27.58 30.38
C GLU A 424 -14.10 -26.82 29.06
N THR A 425 -13.49 -27.28 27.97
CA THR A 425 -13.69 -26.75 26.62
C THR A 425 -15.17 -26.82 26.23
N ILE A 426 -15.74 -25.68 25.82
CA ILE A 426 -17.16 -25.56 25.44
C ILE A 426 -17.30 -25.80 23.94
N PHE A 427 -18.23 -26.69 23.58
CA PHE A 427 -18.64 -26.95 22.21
C PHE A 427 -20.05 -26.43 21.96
N GLU A 428 -20.28 -25.92 20.75
CA GLU A 428 -21.58 -25.43 20.30
C GLU A 428 -21.92 -25.96 18.91
N ILE A 429 -23.13 -26.49 18.72
CA ILE A 429 -23.64 -26.92 17.41
C ILE A 429 -24.80 -26.02 17.03
N ARG A 430 -24.65 -25.29 15.92
CA ARG A 430 -25.64 -24.39 15.33
C ARG A 430 -26.17 -24.96 14.02
N LYS A 431 -27.43 -24.64 13.71
CA LYS A 431 -28.01 -24.79 12.37
C LYS A 431 -28.57 -23.44 11.93
N GLY A 432 -28.17 -22.94 10.77
CA GLY A 432 -28.75 -21.71 10.22
C GLY A 432 -30.26 -21.88 10.00
N LYS A 433 -31.05 -20.87 10.36
CA LYS A 433 -32.47 -20.80 10.02
C LYS A 433 -32.58 -20.62 8.49
N GLU A 434 -33.46 -21.39 7.84
CA GLU A 434 -33.70 -21.30 6.39
C GLU A 434 -34.33 -19.96 5.98
#